data_AF-A0A7N0UZM4-F1
#
_entry.id   AF-A0A7N0UZM4-F1
#
_cell.length_a   1.000
_cell.length_b   1.000
_cell.length_c   1.000
_cell.angle_alpha   90.00
_cell.angle_beta   90.00
_cell.angle_gamma   90.00
#
_symmetry.space_group_name_H-M   'P 1'
#
loop_
_entity.id
_entity.type
_entity.pdbx_description
1 polymer ?
#
loop_
_entity_poly.entity_id
_entity_poly.type
_entity_poly.pdbx_seq_one_letter_code
_entity_poly.pdbx_strand_id
1 'polypeptide(L)'
;MDGQLDNFANTRQDIISLIGASAAQELLSNAIFTVEMGQNDILNNYLVPVISILEQIVVSPQSFISTVFKRYRLQLTRLHSLGASKLIVVNSAPLGCIPYMRDVNPAAAGAGCYEYANQIAETFNAQLNSLILMSSD
;
A
#
# COMPACT_ATOMS: atom_id res chain seq x y z
N MET A 1 9.24 1.03 -2.27
CA MET A 1 8.55 0.40 -1.12
C MET A 1 9.52 -0.34 -0.18
N ASP A 2 10.84 -0.38 -0.44
CA ASP A 2 11.76 -1.24 0.32
C ASP A 2 12.19 -0.69 1.68
N GLY A 3 12.36 0.64 1.79
CA GLY A 3 12.97 1.26 2.97
C GLY A 3 12.24 1.01 4.30
N GLN A 4 10.91 0.90 4.29
CA GLN A 4 10.15 0.54 5.50
C GLN A 4 10.51 -0.87 6.00
N LEU A 5 10.68 -1.83 5.09
CA LEU A 5 11.05 -3.20 5.43
C LEU A 5 12.53 -3.33 5.77
N ASP A 6 13.39 -2.50 5.17
CA ASP A 6 14.80 -2.41 5.57
C ASP A 6 14.93 -1.92 7.02
N ASN A 7 14.18 -0.86 7.37
CA ASN A 7 14.14 -0.34 8.73
C ASN A 7 13.58 -1.37 9.73
N PHE A 8 12.54 -2.11 9.34
CA PHE A 8 12.01 -3.18 10.17
C PHE A 8 13.02 -4.33 10.34
N ALA A 9 13.75 -4.71 9.30
CA ALA A 9 14.79 -5.74 9.40
C ALA A 9 15.91 -5.34 10.38
N ASN A 10 16.31 -4.07 10.38
CA ASN A 10 17.26 -3.53 11.37
C ASN A 10 16.66 -3.58 12.80
N THR A 11 15.42 -3.11 12.96
CA THR A 11 14.71 -3.14 14.25
C THR A 11 14.60 -4.57 14.79
N ARG A 12 14.31 -5.54 13.93
CA ARG A 12 14.29 -6.97 14.28
C ARG A 12 15.65 -7.42 14.81
N GLN A 13 16.75 -6.97 14.20
CA GLN A 13 18.09 -7.32 14.68
C GLN A 13 18.41 -6.69 16.03
N ASP A 14 17.94 -5.48 16.28
CA ASP A 14 18.04 -4.84 17.60
C ASP A 14 17.27 -5.65 18.65
N ILE A 15 16.04 -6.07 18.35
CA ILE A 15 15.23 -6.94 19.23
C ILE A 15 15.98 -8.25 19.52
N ILE A 16 16.51 -8.93 18.49
CA ILE A 16 17.29 -10.17 18.66
C ILE A 16 18.50 -9.94 19.57
N SER A 17 19.18 -8.81 19.43
CA SER A 17 20.36 -8.47 20.25
C SER A 17 20.00 -8.23 21.71
N LEU A 18 18.77 -7.77 21.99
CA LEU A 18 18.28 -7.48 23.34
C LEU A 18 17.73 -8.71 24.07
N ILE A 19 16.94 -9.54 23.39
CA ILE A 19 16.19 -10.65 24.04
C ILE A 19 16.56 -12.05 23.53
N GLY A 20 17.49 -12.14 22.58
CA GLY A 20 17.88 -13.39 21.93
C GLY A 20 16.93 -13.80 20.81
N ALA A 21 17.43 -14.64 19.91
CA ALA A 21 16.72 -15.01 18.67
C ALA A 21 15.39 -15.75 18.94
N SER A 22 15.36 -16.69 19.89
CA SER A 22 14.16 -17.47 20.21
C SER A 22 13.03 -16.60 20.77
N ALA A 23 13.33 -15.74 21.74
CA ALA A 23 12.33 -14.84 22.32
C ALA A 23 11.86 -13.79 21.32
N ALA A 24 12.76 -13.27 20.47
CA ALA A 24 12.39 -12.37 19.38
C ALA A 24 11.43 -13.04 18.38
N GLN A 25 11.69 -14.30 18.02
CA GLN A 25 10.81 -15.06 17.13
C GLN A 25 9.42 -15.29 17.74
N GLU A 26 9.34 -15.59 19.03
CA GLU A 26 8.07 -15.72 19.75
C GLU A 26 7.32 -14.39 19.82
N LEU A 27 8.01 -13.30 20.12
CA LEU A 27 7.43 -11.96 20.15
C LEU A 27 6.82 -11.57 18.80
N LEU A 28 7.61 -11.70 17.72
CA LEU A 28 7.18 -11.28 16.38
C LEU A 28 6.07 -12.18 15.83
N SER A 29 6.14 -13.50 16.06
CA SER A 29 5.08 -14.42 15.60
C SER A 29 3.75 -14.25 16.35
N ASN A 30 3.77 -13.60 17.52
CA ASN A 30 2.57 -13.30 18.28
C ASN A 30 2.03 -11.88 18.06
N ALA A 31 2.87 -10.95 17.61
CA ALA A 31 2.50 -9.56 17.33
C ALA A 31 1.56 -9.44 16.12
N ILE A 32 0.76 -8.37 16.12
CA ILE A 32 -0.09 -7.98 14.99
C ILE A 32 0.64 -6.88 14.21
N PHE A 33 0.82 -7.10 12.91
CA PHE A 33 1.40 -6.12 12.01
C PHE A 33 0.30 -5.50 11.16
N THR A 34 0.16 -4.18 11.24
CA THR A 34 -0.76 -3.44 10.36
C THR A 34 0.03 -2.93 9.16
N VAL A 35 -0.46 -3.23 7.96
CA VAL A 35 0.17 -2.89 6.69
C VAL A 35 -0.74 -1.94 5.93
N GLU A 36 -0.23 -0.72 5.71
CA GLU A 36 -0.85 0.30 4.87
C GLU A 36 0.25 0.84 3.94
N MET A 37 0.13 0.57 2.63
CA MET A 37 1.11 1.01 1.63
C MET A 37 0.48 1.08 0.24
N GLY A 38 1.09 1.82 -0.69
CA GLY A 38 0.67 1.88 -2.10
C GLY A 38 -0.21 3.07 -2.49
N GLN A 39 -0.91 3.70 -1.54
CA GLN A 39 -1.78 4.86 -1.83
C GLN A 39 -0.97 6.06 -2.33
N ASN A 40 0.26 6.24 -1.81
CA ASN A 40 1.17 7.29 -2.28
C ASN A 40 1.64 7.07 -3.72
N ASP A 41 1.76 5.82 -4.19
CA ASP A 41 2.10 5.52 -5.58
C ASP A 41 0.98 6.01 -6.52
N ILE A 42 -0.28 5.80 -6.12
CA ILE A 42 -1.44 6.31 -6.86
C ILE A 42 -1.48 7.84 -6.82
N LEU A 43 -1.43 8.43 -5.63
CA LEU A 43 -1.58 9.87 -5.46
C LEU A 43 -0.47 10.66 -6.15
N ASN A 44 0.79 10.25 -5.97
CA ASN A 44 1.96 11.03 -6.38
C ASN A 44 2.48 10.68 -7.78
N ASN A 45 2.23 9.45 -8.27
CA ASN A 45 2.76 8.98 -9.54
C ASN A 45 1.67 8.62 -10.57
N TYR A 46 0.38 8.75 -10.24
CA TYR A 46 -0.69 8.50 -11.21
C TYR A 46 -1.73 9.61 -11.25
N LEU A 47 -2.01 10.27 -10.13
CA LEU A 47 -3.07 11.29 -10.03
C LEU A 47 -2.57 12.75 -9.99
N VAL A 48 -1.26 13.01 -9.92
CA VAL A 48 -0.73 14.39 -9.85
C VAL A 48 -0.94 15.13 -11.17
N PRO A 49 -1.74 16.21 -11.20
CA PRO A 49 -2.29 16.76 -12.45
C PRO A 49 -1.27 17.18 -13.51
N VAL A 50 -0.11 17.73 -13.13
CA VAL A 50 0.85 18.28 -14.12
C VAL A 50 1.80 17.21 -14.67
N ILE A 51 2.13 16.21 -13.86
CA ILE A 51 3.15 15.19 -14.21
C ILE A 51 2.48 13.94 -14.83
N SER A 52 1.27 13.61 -14.38
CA SER A 52 0.62 12.34 -14.74
C SER A 52 -0.20 12.37 -16.03
N ILE A 53 -0.39 13.51 -16.71
CA ILE A 53 -1.19 13.56 -17.96
C ILE A 53 -0.60 12.60 -19.01
N LEU A 54 0.71 12.59 -19.21
CA LEU A 54 1.36 11.69 -20.17
C LEU A 54 1.26 10.23 -19.75
N GLU A 55 1.41 9.94 -18.45
CA GLU A 55 1.29 8.59 -17.91
C GLU A 55 -0.15 8.07 -18.01
N GLN A 56 -1.16 8.88 -17.72
CA GLN A 56 -2.57 8.52 -17.87
C GLN A 56 -2.97 8.28 -19.33
N ILE A 57 -2.31 8.94 -20.29
CA ILE A 57 -2.54 8.73 -21.73
C ILE A 57 -2.02 7.36 -22.18
N VAL A 58 -0.87 6.92 -21.66
CA VAL A 58 -0.19 5.70 -22.13
C VAL A 58 -0.37 4.48 -21.22
N VAL A 59 -0.76 4.69 -19.96
CA VAL A 59 -0.92 3.66 -18.94
C VAL A 59 -2.32 3.75 -18.32
N SER A 60 -3.12 2.71 -18.54
CA SER A 60 -4.43 2.60 -17.90
C SER A 60 -4.29 2.43 -16.38
N PRO A 61 -5.30 2.85 -15.59
CA PRO A 61 -5.25 2.71 -14.14
C PRO A 61 -5.03 1.25 -13.69
N GLN A 62 -5.68 0.29 -14.37
CA GLN A 62 -5.51 -1.13 -14.11
C GLN A 62 -4.06 -1.61 -14.33
N SER A 63 -3.40 -1.14 -15.38
CA SER A 63 -2.01 -1.51 -15.67
C SER A 63 -1.04 -0.93 -14.64
N PHE A 64 -1.26 0.33 -14.24
CA PHE A 64 -0.51 0.98 -13.17
C PHE A 64 -0.68 0.24 -11.84
N ILE A 65 -1.92 0.00 -11.41
CA ILE A 65 -2.23 -0.73 -10.18
C ILE A 65 -1.61 -2.13 -10.20
N SER A 66 -1.70 -2.85 -11.32
CA SER A 66 -1.06 -4.17 -11.45
C SER A 66 0.46 -4.10 -11.19
N THR A 67 1.12 -3.05 -11.67
CA THR A 67 2.56 -2.84 -11.43
C THR A 67 2.85 -2.56 -9.95
N VAL A 68 2.03 -1.74 -9.29
CA VAL A 68 2.09 -1.52 -7.83
C VAL A 68 1.94 -2.84 -7.08
N PHE A 69 0.98 -3.69 -7.46
CA PHE A 69 0.72 -4.97 -6.79
C PHE A 69 1.82 -6.02 -6.98
N LYS A 70 2.58 -5.98 -8.08
CA LYS A 70 3.79 -6.81 -8.22
C LYS A 70 4.80 -6.50 -7.10
N ARG A 71 4.99 -5.22 -6.79
CA ARG A 71 5.85 -4.80 -5.67
C ARG A 71 5.21 -5.07 -4.31
N TYR A 72 3.91 -4.79 -4.17
CA TYR A 72 3.15 -5.04 -2.94
C TYR A 72 3.28 -6.50 -2.47
N ARG A 73 3.08 -7.46 -3.37
CA ARG A 73 3.22 -8.90 -3.10
C ARG A 73 4.61 -9.24 -2.56
N LEU A 74 5.66 -8.73 -3.20
CA LEU A 74 7.04 -8.95 -2.75
C LEU A 74 7.27 -8.41 -1.34
N GLN A 75 6.73 -7.24 -1.02
CA GLN A 75 6.88 -6.66 0.33
C GLN A 75 6.12 -7.45 1.39
N LEU A 76 4.90 -7.93 1.11
CA LEU A 76 4.18 -8.80 2.04
C LEU A 76 4.94 -10.11 2.29
N THR A 77 5.44 -10.76 1.22
CA THR A 77 6.25 -11.97 1.35
C THR A 77 7.52 -11.72 2.16
N ARG A 78 8.18 -10.57 1.93
CA ARG A 78 9.37 -10.17 2.69
C ARG A 78 9.04 -9.93 4.17
N LEU A 79 7.98 -9.19 4.47
CA LEU A 79 7.53 -8.93 5.84
C LEU A 79 7.22 -10.24 6.59
N HIS A 80 6.54 -11.18 5.92
CA HIS A 80 6.28 -12.51 6.46
C HIS A 80 7.58 -13.27 6.75
N SER A 81 8.55 -13.25 5.83
CA SER A 81 9.87 -13.87 6.04
C SER A 81 10.68 -13.29 7.21
N LEU A 82 10.38 -12.05 7.61
CA LEU A 82 10.98 -11.39 8.77
C LEU A 82 10.29 -11.76 10.10
N GLY A 83 9.26 -12.60 10.08
CA GLY A 83 8.60 -13.16 11.25
C GLY A 83 7.21 -12.60 11.54
N ALA A 84 6.67 -11.73 10.67
CA ALA A 84 5.32 -11.21 10.79
C ALA A 84 4.28 -12.22 10.27
N SER A 85 3.67 -12.97 11.17
CA SER A 85 2.69 -14.01 10.83
C SER A 85 1.24 -13.54 10.89
N LYS A 86 0.92 -12.51 11.69
CA LYS A 86 -0.44 -11.95 11.84
C LYS A 86 -0.49 -10.58 11.21
N LEU A 87 -1.08 -10.50 10.02
CA LEU A 87 -1.15 -9.26 9.24
C LEU A 87 -2.59 -8.72 9.22
N ILE A 88 -2.73 -7.43 9.46
CA ILE A 88 -3.91 -6.64 9.10
C ILE A 88 -3.50 -5.79 7.91
N VAL A 89 -4.10 -6.04 6.75
CA VAL A 89 -3.77 -5.30 5.52
C VAL A 89 -4.92 -4.35 5.20
N VAL A 90 -4.62 -3.06 5.15
CA VAL A 90 -5.64 -2.00 5.13
C VAL A 90 -5.95 -1.58 3.70
N ASN A 91 -7.24 -1.49 3.39
CA ASN A 91 -7.73 -0.94 2.13
C ASN A 91 -7.34 0.54 1.97
N SER A 92 -7.26 1.01 0.74
CA SER A 92 -7.24 2.44 0.45
C SER A 92 -8.56 3.08 0.86
N ALA A 93 -8.44 4.21 1.56
CA ALA A 93 -9.55 5.14 1.75
C ALA A 93 -9.95 5.83 0.42
N PRO A 94 -11.12 6.51 0.37
CA PRO A 94 -11.55 7.28 -0.79
C PRO A 94 -10.59 8.44 -1.11
N LEU A 95 -9.71 8.23 -2.09
CA LEU A 95 -8.65 9.18 -2.44
C LEU A 95 -9.21 10.50 -2.99
N GLY A 96 -10.35 10.47 -3.67
CA GLY A 96 -11.00 11.66 -4.22
C GLY A 96 -11.52 12.62 -3.15
N CYS A 97 -11.68 12.15 -1.92
CA CYS A 97 -12.14 12.97 -0.79
C CYS A 97 -11.00 13.69 -0.06
N ILE A 98 -9.73 13.41 -0.42
CA ILE A 98 -8.57 14.10 0.14
C ILE A 98 -8.65 15.59 -0.23
N PRO A 99 -8.42 16.52 0.72
CA PRO A 99 -8.53 17.96 0.47
C PRO A 99 -7.79 18.43 -0.78
N TYR A 100 -6.55 17.96 -0.98
CA TYR A 100 -5.75 18.25 -2.18
C TYR A 100 -6.46 17.82 -3.48
N MET A 101 -7.02 16.61 -3.53
CA MET A 101 -7.72 16.12 -4.71
C MET A 101 -9.00 16.92 -5.00
N ARG A 102 -9.68 17.43 -3.97
CA ARG A 102 -10.87 18.29 -4.14
C ARG A 102 -10.51 19.68 -4.67
N ASP A 103 -9.37 20.22 -4.23
CA ASP A 103 -8.91 21.56 -4.59
C ASP A 103 -8.40 21.62 -6.04
N VAL A 104 -7.58 20.66 -6.46
CA VAL A 104 -6.92 20.70 -7.77
C VAL A 104 -7.75 20.13 -8.93
N ASN A 105 -8.91 19.53 -8.66
CA ASN A 105 -9.76 18.93 -9.69
C ASN A 105 -11.08 19.70 -9.84
N PRO A 106 -11.26 20.45 -10.95
CA PRO A 106 -12.50 21.19 -11.20
C PRO A 106 -13.76 20.32 -11.25
N ALA A 107 -13.63 19.03 -11.57
CA ALA A 107 -14.73 18.06 -11.53
C ALA A 107 -15.28 17.82 -10.11
N ALA A 108 -14.53 18.21 -9.07
CA ALA A 108 -14.98 18.20 -7.67
C ALA A 108 -15.54 19.58 -7.21
N ALA A 109 -15.57 20.58 -8.09
CA ALA A 109 -16.06 21.93 -7.76
C ALA A 109 -17.57 21.89 -7.45
N GLY A 110 -17.92 21.99 -6.17
CA GLY A 110 -19.30 21.85 -5.70
C GLY A 110 -19.48 21.13 -4.36
N ALA A 111 -18.37 20.75 -3.70
CA ALA A 111 -18.25 20.09 -2.40
C ALA A 111 -18.12 18.54 -2.41
N GLY A 112 -18.24 17.89 -3.57
CA GLY A 112 -18.07 16.44 -3.71
C GLY A 112 -16.63 15.94 -3.63
N CYS A 113 -16.46 14.62 -3.73
CA CYS A 113 -15.16 13.96 -3.91
C CYS A 113 -14.84 13.85 -5.40
N TYR A 114 -13.56 13.81 -5.75
CA TYR A 114 -13.14 13.54 -7.13
C TYR A 114 -13.33 12.05 -7.46
N GLU A 115 -14.46 11.70 -8.10
CA GLU A 115 -14.89 10.31 -8.26
C GLU A 115 -13.91 9.42 -9.04
N TYR A 116 -13.20 9.97 -10.02
CA TYR A 116 -12.20 9.18 -10.76
C TYR A 116 -11.10 8.64 -9.83
N ALA A 117 -10.65 9.41 -8.84
CA ALA A 117 -9.69 8.94 -7.85
C ALA A 117 -10.30 7.89 -6.91
N ASN A 118 -11.59 7.99 -6.58
CA ASN A 118 -12.29 6.98 -5.79
C ASN A 118 -12.39 5.64 -6.54
N GLN A 119 -12.71 5.66 -7.84
CA GLN A 119 -12.76 4.45 -8.68
C GLN A 119 -11.41 3.74 -8.75
N ILE A 120 -10.32 4.50 -8.77
CA ILE A 120 -8.96 3.94 -8.73
C ILE A 120 -8.67 3.32 -7.36
N ALA A 121 -9.09 3.96 -6.27
CA ALA A 121 -9.00 3.40 -4.92
C ALA A 121 -9.81 2.09 -4.77
N GLU A 122 -11.00 2.03 -5.35
CA GLU A 122 -11.83 0.81 -5.39
C GLU A 122 -11.15 -0.31 -6.19
N THR A 123 -10.53 0.03 -7.33
CA THR A 123 -9.76 -0.94 -8.12
C THR A 123 -8.55 -1.47 -7.34
N PHE A 124 -7.87 -0.61 -6.59
CA PHE A 124 -6.80 -1.00 -5.68
C PHE A 124 -7.31 -1.98 -4.60
N ASN A 125 -8.44 -1.65 -3.96
CA ASN A 125 -9.04 -2.50 -2.92
C ASN A 125 -9.47 -3.88 -3.47
N ALA A 126 -10.00 -3.92 -4.70
CA ALA A 126 -10.35 -5.17 -5.36
C ALA A 126 -9.12 -6.05 -5.64
N GLN A 127 -8.02 -5.45 -6.13
CA GLN A 127 -6.76 -6.19 -6.33
C GLN A 127 -6.12 -6.62 -5.00
N LEU A 128 -6.21 -5.79 -3.96
CA LEU A 128 -5.73 -6.15 -2.63
C LEU A 128 -6.46 -7.36 -2.09
N ASN A 129 -7.79 -7.34 -2.14
CA ASN A 129 -8.61 -8.46 -1.69
C ASN A 129 -8.26 -9.75 -2.45
N SER A 130 -8.11 -9.66 -3.78
CA SER A 130 -7.69 -10.79 -4.61
C SER A 130 -6.32 -11.33 -4.19
N LEU A 131 -5.32 -10.47 -3.97
CA LEU A 131 -3.98 -10.87 -3.54
C LEU A 131 -4.01 -11.62 -2.19
N ILE A 132 -4.76 -11.10 -1.21
CA ILE A 132 -4.81 -11.68 0.14
C ILE A 132 -5.53 -13.04 0.12
N LEU A 133 -6.65 -13.15 -0.59
CA LEU A 133 -7.39 -14.41 -0.70
C LEU A 133 -6.58 -15.49 -1.43
N MET A 134 -5.85 -15.16 -2.50
CA MET A 134 -4.97 -16.11 -3.20
C MET A 134 -3.71 -16.50 -2.40
N SER A 135 -3.39 -15.79 -1.31
CA SER A 135 -2.27 -16.12 -0.43
C SER A 135 -2.65 -16.96 0.79
N SER A 136 -3.93 -17.33 0.89
CA SER A 136 -4.47 -18.14 1.99
C SER A 136 -4.59 -19.64 1.66
N ASP A 137 -4.20 -20.04 0.44
CA ASP A 137 -4.09 -21.44 -0.04
C ASP A 137 -2.62 -21.91 -0.02
#